data_AF-A0A2E5DHQ4-F1
#
_entry.id   AF-A0A2E5DHQ4-F1
#
_cell.length_a   1.000
_cell.length_b   1.000
_cell.length_c   1.000
_cell.angle_alpha   90.00
_cell.angle_beta   90.00
_cell.angle_gamma   90.00
#
_symmetry.space_group_name_H-M   'P 1'
#
loop_
_entity.id
_entity.type
_entity.pdbx_description
1 polymer ?
#
loop_
_entity_poly.entity_id
_entity_poly.type
_entity_poly.pdbx_seq_one_letter_code
_entity_poly.pdbx_strand_id
1 'polypeptide(L)'
;ACKGFEIGSGFKGTLMKGSDHNDEFYNDNGKIRTKTNNSGGIQGGISNGENIILKAAFKPTGTIIQNQNTVTDSGKEIEFGGRGRHDPCVLPRAVPMVESMVAIVLLDHALRHNAQNNFLD
;
A
#
# COMPACT_ATOMS: atom_id res chain seq x y z
N ALA A 1 -0.74 -8.82 9.06
CA ALA A 1 -1.14 -9.56 7.84
C ALA A 1 -0.57 -8.93 6.56
N CYS A 2 -0.36 -7.61 6.49
CA CYS A 2 0.35 -6.99 5.35
C CYS A 2 1.77 -7.56 5.20
N LYS A 3 2.19 -7.80 3.96
CA LYS A 3 3.47 -8.40 3.56
C LYS A 3 4.12 -7.73 2.35
N GLY A 4 3.41 -6.86 1.65
CA GLY A 4 3.94 -6.12 0.51
C GLY A 4 3.24 -4.78 0.36
N PHE A 5 3.95 -3.83 -0.23
CA PHE A 5 3.47 -2.49 -0.51
C PHE A 5 4.11 -2.02 -1.81
N GLU A 6 3.32 -1.41 -2.68
CA GLU A 6 3.79 -0.85 -3.94
C GLU A 6 3.03 0.43 -4.29
N ILE A 7 3.69 1.33 -5.02
CA ILE A 7 3.14 2.61 -5.49
C ILE A 7 3.11 2.60 -7.02
N GLY A 8 2.03 3.10 -7.62
CA GLY A 8 1.85 3.23 -9.06
C GLY A 8 1.93 1.90 -9.80
N SER A 9 2.84 1.81 -10.76
CA SER A 9 3.15 0.57 -11.49
C SER A 9 3.72 -0.52 -10.57
N GLY A 10 4.26 -0.12 -9.41
CA GLY A 10 4.74 -1.04 -8.39
C GLY A 10 5.82 -2.01 -8.89
N PHE A 11 5.72 -3.27 -8.46
CA PHE A 11 6.65 -4.33 -8.88
C PHE A 11 6.62 -4.57 -10.39
N LYS A 12 5.50 -4.31 -11.09
CA LYS A 12 5.46 -4.42 -12.56
C LYS A 12 6.42 -3.43 -13.24
N GLY A 13 6.67 -2.27 -12.62
CA GLY A 13 7.60 -1.27 -13.13
C GLY A 13 9.04 -1.77 -13.25
N THR A 14 9.46 -2.75 -12.44
CA THR A 14 10.82 -3.32 -12.50
C THR A 14 11.07 -4.14 -13.77
N LEU A 15 10.01 -4.50 -14.49
CA LEU A 15 10.06 -5.26 -15.74
C LEU A 15 9.98 -4.36 -16.98
N MET A 16 9.90 -3.04 -16.80
CA MET A 16 9.72 -2.06 -17.89
C MET A 16 11.05 -1.39 -18.25
N LYS A 17 11.16 -0.94 -19.51
CA LYS A 17 12.23 -0.01 -19.90
C LYS A 17 11.93 1.35 -19.32
N GLY A 18 12.97 2.12 -18.99
CA GLY A 18 12.81 3.51 -18.52
C GLY A 18 12.01 4.38 -19.51
N SER A 19 12.20 4.18 -20.82
CA SER A 19 11.45 4.89 -21.87
C SER A 19 9.95 4.70 -21.79
N ASP A 20 9.50 3.52 -21.35
CA ASP A 20 8.09 3.13 -21.31
C ASP A 20 7.49 3.39 -19.92
N HIS A 21 8.34 3.48 -18.89
CA HIS A 21 7.94 3.71 -17.51
C HIS A 21 7.78 5.19 -17.18
N ASN A 22 8.58 6.07 -17.79
CA ASN A 22 8.53 7.50 -17.52
C ASN A 22 7.13 8.10 -17.71
N ASP A 23 6.73 8.92 -16.76
CA ASP A 23 5.51 9.72 -16.85
C ASP A 23 5.82 11.04 -17.58
N GLU A 24 5.53 11.08 -18.88
CA GLU A 24 5.78 12.28 -19.70
C GLU A 24 4.88 13.44 -19.26
N PHE A 25 5.47 14.59 -18.98
CA PHE A 25 4.75 15.79 -18.62
C PHE A 25 4.09 16.46 -19.84
N TYR A 26 2.89 16.99 -19.64
CA TYR A 26 2.19 17.81 -20.62
C TYR A 26 1.45 18.96 -19.95
N ASN A 27 1.07 19.97 -20.75
CA ASN A 27 0.30 21.11 -20.28
C ASN A 27 -1.18 20.93 -20.65
N ASP A 28 -2.03 20.83 -19.63
CA ASP A 28 -3.49 20.83 -19.74
C ASP A 28 -4.02 22.20 -19.33
N ASN A 29 -4.14 23.12 -20.30
CA ASN A 29 -4.73 24.44 -20.11
C ASN A 29 -4.13 25.26 -18.95
N GLY A 30 -2.81 25.25 -18.82
CA GLY A 30 -2.07 25.94 -17.76
C GLY A 30 -1.75 25.06 -16.54
N LYS A 31 -2.31 23.84 -16.48
CA LYS A 31 -1.99 22.86 -15.44
C LYS A 31 -1.00 21.83 -15.97
N ILE A 32 0.16 21.72 -15.32
CA ILE A 32 1.14 20.68 -15.64
C ILE A 32 0.65 19.33 -15.08
N ARG A 33 0.61 18.31 -15.93
CA ARG A 33 0.12 16.96 -15.65
C ARG A 33 1.03 15.92 -16.29
N THR A 34 0.82 14.63 -16.01
CA THR A 34 1.53 13.54 -16.68
C THR A 34 0.60 12.66 -17.53
N LYS A 35 1.06 12.23 -18.71
CA LYS A 35 0.25 11.43 -19.65
C LYS A 35 -0.13 10.05 -19.08
N THR A 36 0.74 9.51 -18.24
CA THR A 36 0.54 8.28 -17.48
C THR A 36 0.76 8.55 -16.00
N ASN A 37 0.46 7.57 -15.15
CA ASN A 37 0.70 7.65 -13.71
C ASN A 37 1.40 6.39 -13.19
N ASN A 38 2.49 6.00 -13.85
CA ASN A 38 3.33 4.86 -13.47
C ASN A 38 4.05 5.10 -12.13
N SER A 39 4.37 6.35 -11.82
CA SER A 39 4.90 6.78 -10.51
C SER A 39 3.85 6.73 -9.40
N GLY A 40 2.56 6.62 -9.72
CA GLY A 40 1.48 6.51 -8.75
C GLY A 40 1.30 7.76 -7.89
N GLY A 41 1.43 8.94 -8.51
CA GLY A 41 1.25 10.24 -7.87
C GLY A 41 2.43 10.69 -7.05
N ILE A 42 3.52 9.90 -6.98
CA ILE A 42 4.68 10.15 -6.12
C ILE A 42 5.97 10.00 -6.95
N GLN A 43 6.69 11.09 -7.16
CA GLN A 43 7.98 11.11 -7.85
C GLN A 43 9.06 11.67 -6.94
N GLY A 44 10.18 10.96 -6.81
CA GLY A 44 11.26 11.37 -5.90
C GLY A 44 10.83 11.50 -4.43
N GLY A 45 9.77 10.80 -4.02
CA GLY A 45 9.18 10.90 -2.68
C GLY A 45 8.26 12.10 -2.46
N ILE A 46 7.90 12.84 -3.52
CA ILE A 46 7.05 14.03 -3.46
C ILE A 46 5.80 13.80 -4.31
N SER A 47 4.65 14.27 -3.82
CA SER A 47 3.40 14.24 -4.58
C SER A 47 3.51 15.10 -5.84
N ASN A 48 3.21 14.56 -7.02
CA ASN A 48 3.38 15.25 -8.30
C ASN A 48 2.09 15.90 -8.86
N GLY A 49 0.98 15.82 -8.11
CA GLY A 49 -0.32 16.38 -8.49
C GLY A 49 -1.26 15.40 -9.21
N GLU A 50 -0.79 14.21 -9.58
CA GLU A 50 -1.64 13.11 -10.01
C GLU A 50 -2.16 12.28 -8.83
N ASN A 51 -3.09 11.37 -9.10
CA ASN A 51 -3.65 10.50 -8.07
C ASN A 51 -2.57 9.67 -7.38
N ILE A 52 -2.56 9.66 -6.05
CA ILE A 52 -1.72 8.74 -5.29
C ILE A 52 -2.32 7.34 -5.39
N ILE A 53 -1.59 6.43 -6.04
CA ILE A 53 -2.02 5.05 -6.27
C ILE A 53 -1.07 4.13 -5.52
N LEU A 54 -1.61 3.33 -4.60
CA LEU A 54 -0.85 2.32 -3.87
C LEU A 54 -1.63 1.02 -3.77
N LYS A 55 -0.90 -0.08 -3.60
CA LYS A 55 -1.45 -1.40 -3.32
C LYS A 55 -0.72 -2.01 -2.13
N ALA A 56 -1.48 -2.67 -1.27
CA ALA A 56 -0.96 -3.40 -0.13
C ALA A 56 -1.34 -4.89 -0.25
N ALA A 57 -0.36 -5.76 -0.09
CA ALA A 57 -0.55 -7.21 -0.17
C ALA A 57 -0.68 -7.79 1.24
N PHE A 58 -1.77 -8.53 1.49
CA PHE A 58 -2.01 -9.19 2.77
C PHE A 58 -1.88 -10.70 2.60
N LYS A 59 -1.08 -11.35 3.47
CA LYS A 59 -1.07 -12.80 3.52
C LYS A 59 -2.41 -13.34 4.02
N PRO A 60 -2.78 -14.59 3.67
CA PRO A 60 -3.90 -15.29 4.28
C PRO A 60 -3.78 -15.35 5.82
N THR A 61 -4.92 -15.57 6.49
CA THR A 61 -4.94 -15.79 7.94
C THR A 61 -4.09 -17.00 8.31
N GLY A 62 -3.35 -16.90 9.41
CA GLY A 62 -2.44 -17.97 9.85
C GLY A 62 -3.17 -19.14 10.51
N THR A 63 -4.37 -18.90 11.04
CA THR A 63 -5.18 -19.91 11.70
C THR A 63 -6.38 -20.23 10.82
N ILE A 64 -6.47 -21.50 10.43
CA ILE A 64 -7.58 -22.06 9.66
C ILE A 64 -8.17 -23.24 10.42
N ILE A 65 -9.37 -23.66 10.04
CA ILE A 65 -10.09 -24.77 10.69
C ILE A 65 -9.44 -26.14 10.36
N GLN A 66 -8.59 -26.20 9.34
CA GLN A 66 -7.85 -27.42 9.02
C GLN A 66 -6.78 -27.69 10.07
N ASN A 67 -6.67 -28.96 10.45
CA ASN A 67 -5.59 -29.43 11.31
C ASN A 67 -4.23 -29.17 10.67
N GLN A 68 -3.26 -28.77 11.49
CA GLN A 68 -1.88 -28.53 11.08
C GLN A 68 -0.92 -29.16 12.06
N ASN A 69 0.19 -29.69 11.56
CA ASN A 69 1.27 -30.18 12.41
C ASN A 69 2.01 -28.98 13.03
N THR A 70 2.28 -29.09 14.32
CA THR A 70 3.04 -28.08 15.07
C THR A 70 3.78 -28.77 16.21
N VAL A 71 4.43 -27.99 17.06
CA VAL A 71 5.11 -28.47 18.26
C VAL A 71 4.59 -27.75 19.49
N THR A 72 4.53 -28.46 20.61
CA THR A 72 4.41 -27.82 21.93
C THR A 72 5.66 -27.01 22.25
N ASP A 73 5.60 -26.18 23.29
CA ASP A 73 6.76 -25.50 23.87
C ASP A 73 7.90 -26.46 24.27
N SER A 74 7.56 -27.70 24.66
CA SER A 74 8.51 -28.78 24.95
C SER A 74 9.14 -29.44 23.70
N GLY A 75 8.76 -29.01 22.49
CA GLY A 75 9.25 -29.58 21.23
C GLY A 75 8.54 -30.86 20.78
N LYS A 76 7.57 -31.37 21.54
CA LYS A 76 6.77 -32.54 21.15
C LYS A 76 5.88 -32.21 19.96
N GLU A 77 5.99 -32.99 18.89
CA GLU A 77 5.11 -32.93 17.71
C GLU A 77 3.66 -33.24 18.10
N ILE A 78 2.75 -32.37 17.66
CA ILE A 78 1.31 -32.50 17.87
C ILE A 78 0.57 -32.03 16.61
N GLU A 79 -0.65 -32.54 16.44
CA GLU A 79 -1.59 -32.00 15.46
C GLU A 79 -2.49 -30.97 16.16
N PHE A 80 -2.55 -29.75 15.63
CA PHE A 80 -3.34 -28.66 16.16
C PHE A 80 -4.50 -28.31 15.22
N GLY A 81 -5.73 -28.46 15.71
CA GLY A 81 -6.94 -27.94 15.06
C GLY A 81 -7.26 -26.53 15.57
N GLY A 82 -7.25 -25.54 14.67
CA GLY A 82 -7.58 -24.16 15.00
C GLY A 82 -8.98 -24.03 15.60
N ARG A 83 -9.10 -23.57 16.84
CA ARG A 83 -10.40 -23.30 17.49
C ARG A 83 -10.78 -21.83 17.32
N GLY A 84 -12.04 -21.55 16.93
CA GLY A 84 -12.63 -20.21 16.95
C GLY A 84 -13.29 -19.75 15.64
N ARG A 85 -14.07 -18.66 15.72
CA ARG A 85 -14.56 -17.91 14.55
C ARG A 85 -13.45 -16.98 14.08
N HIS A 86 -12.66 -17.44 13.12
CA HIS A 86 -11.62 -16.65 12.49
C HIS A 86 -12.07 -16.27 11.08
N ASP A 87 -11.92 -15.00 10.72
CA ASP A 87 -12.29 -14.55 9.38
C ASP A 87 -11.43 -15.29 8.34
N PRO A 88 -12.03 -15.97 7.35
CA PRO A 88 -11.27 -16.63 6.29
C PRO A 88 -10.53 -15.61 5.42
N CYS A 89 -10.98 -14.35 5.44
CA CYS A 89 -10.39 -13.26 4.67
C CYS A 89 -10.32 -11.98 5.52
N VAL A 90 -9.12 -11.42 5.66
CA VAL A 90 -8.91 -10.15 6.39
C VAL A 90 -9.17 -8.92 5.53
N LEU A 91 -9.26 -9.06 4.20
CA LEU A 91 -9.25 -7.95 3.26
C LEU A 91 -10.40 -6.95 3.45
N PRO A 92 -11.66 -7.36 3.69
CA PRO A 92 -12.76 -6.40 3.88
C PRO A 92 -12.51 -5.41 5.02
N ARG A 93 -11.84 -5.85 6.09
CA ARG A 93 -11.45 -4.96 7.21
C ARG A 93 -10.13 -4.25 6.97
N ALA A 94 -9.26 -4.80 6.13
CA ALA A 94 -7.98 -4.19 5.79
C ALA A 94 -8.13 -2.90 5.02
N VAL A 95 -9.13 -2.81 4.13
CA VAL A 95 -9.38 -1.61 3.31
C VAL A 95 -9.52 -0.32 4.15
N PRO A 96 -10.49 -0.21 5.08
CA PRO A 96 -10.64 1.02 5.86
C PRO A 96 -9.43 1.31 6.77
N MET A 97 -8.70 0.27 7.21
CA MET A 97 -7.45 0.48 7.96
C MET A 97 -6.36 1.10 7.09
N VAL A 98 -6.16 0.61 5.86
CA VAL A 98 -5.17 1.16 4.93
C VAL A 98 -5.54 2.58 4.54
N GLU A 99 -6.80 2.84 4.21
CA GLU A 99 -7.29 4.19 3.89
C GLU A 99 -7.04 5.17 5.05
N SER A 100 -7.34 4.76 6.29
CA SER A 100 -7.10 5.58 7.48
C SER A 100 -5.62 5.89 7.66
N MET A 101 -4.74 4.90 7.50
CA MET A 101 -3.28 5.11 7.62
C MET A 101 -2.76 6.05 6.54
N VAL A 102 -3.26 5.95 5.31
CA VAL A 102 -2.90 6.87 4.22
C VAL A 102 -3.38 8.29 4.53
N ALA A 103 -4.63 8.46 4.97
CA ALA A 103 -5.17 9.77 5.32
C ALA A 103 -4.38 10.45 6.45
N ILE A 104 -3.99 9.71 7.49
CA ILE A 104 -3.18 10.24 8.60
C ILE A 104 -1.81 10.71 8.09
N VAL A 105 -1.15 9.92 7.23
CA VAL A 105 0.16 10.28 6.67
C VAL A 105 0.06 11.51 5.78
N LEU A 106 -0.96 11.59 4.92
CA LEU A 106 -1.18 12.76 4.05
C LEU A 106 -1.46 14.02 4.87
N LEU A 107 -2.27 13.92 5.92
CA LEU A 107 -2.54 15.04 6.82
C LEU A 107 -1.26 15.52 7.52
N ASP A 108 -0.43 14.60 8.03
CA ASP A 108 0.85 14.94 8.65
C ASP A 108 1.77 15.68 7.67
N HIS A 109 1.90 15.18 6.44
CA HIS A 109 2.68 15.87 5.40
C HIS A 109 2.11 17.25 5.04
N ALA A 110 0.79 17.38 4.91
CA ALA A 110 0.14 18.66 4.63
C ALA A 110 0.37 19.68 5.76
N LEU A 111 0.26 19.26 7.02
CA LEU A 111 0.50 20.12 8.18
C LEU A 111 1.97 20.56 8.27
N ARG A 112 2.93 19.67 8.00
CA ARG A 112 4.36 20.02 7.93
C ARG A 112 4.66 21.01 6.82
N HIS A 113 4.09 20.79 5.64
CA HIS A 113 4.25 21.69 4.52
C HIS A 113 3.66 23.07 4.82
N ASN A 114 2.47 23.10 5.43
CA ASN A 114 1.82 24.33 5.86
C ASN A 114 2.66 25.11 6.89
N ALA A 115 3.17 24.44 7.92
CA ALA A 115 3.98 25.10 8.95
C ALA A 115 5.27 25.74 8.41
N GLN A 116 5.79 25.24 7.29
CA GLN A 116 7.01 25.76 6.66
C GLN A 116 6.73 26.79 5.55
N ASN A 117 5.58 26.69 4.87
CA ASN A 117 5.33 27.41 3.62
C ASN A 117 3.99 28.17 3.58
N ASN A 118 3.18 28.13 4.63
CA ASN A 118 1.82 28.72 4.69
C ASN A 118 0.94 28.34 3.49
N PHE A 119 0.84 27.04 3.21
CA PHE A 119 0.10 26.50 2.07
C PHE A 119 -1.43 26.53 2.24
N LEU A 120 -1.93 26.46 3.48
CA LEU A 120 -3.37 26.37 3.78
C LEU A 120 -4.04 27.72 4.02
N ASP A 121 -3.28 28.83 3.94
CA ASP A 121 -3.80 30.20 4.00
C ASP A 121 -4.32 30.65 2.61
#